data_AF-A0A7S1RFG9-F1
#
_entry.id   AF-A0A7S1RFG9-F1
#
_cell.length_a   1.000
_cell.length_b   1.000
_cell.length_c   1.000
_cell.angle_alpha   90.00
_cell.angle_beta   90.00
_cell.angle_gamma   90.00
#
_symmetry.space_group_name_H-M   'P 1'
#
loop_
_entity.id
_entity.type
_entity.pdbx_description
1 polymer ?
#
loop_
_entity_poly.entity_id
_entity_poly.type
_entity_poly.pdbx_seq_one_letter_code
_entity_poly.pdbx_strand_id
1 'polypeptide(L)'
;LGAGVLIVYAVWKELIAVAADCSREACKADVKPREIEILSQRVAGIHRSLQWNAELVMQTLAWIFGFLWLSEIVTAFRSFVLSKVAVTWYFEPTSQKHRCRLPILDGTYTAAAYHLGSLALGAFVMACLRTVHWLFLAVHKLAGEKKDRNRCLMCCLGCFEFLITLATQLARHLTASAYTELAIS
;
A
#
# COMPACT_ATOMS: atom_id res chain seq x y z
N LEU A 1 15.60 4.32 24.58
CA LEU A 1 15.71 4.89 23.21
C LEU A 1 16.30 3.92 22.18
N GLY A 2 17.29 3.07 22.50
CA GLY A 2 17.95 2.20 21.49
C GLY A 2 17.06 1.16 20.80
N ALA A 3 16.26 0.40 21.55
CA ALA A 3 15.44 -0.68 20.98
C ALA A 3 14.29 -0.18 20.09
N GLY A 4 13.65 0.95 20.44
CA GLY A 4 12.52 1.49 19.69
C GLY A 4 12.91 2.06 18.33
N VAL A 5 14.07 2.72 18.26
CA VAL A 5 14.62 3.21 16.97
C VAL A 5 15.00 2.03 16.08
N LEU A 6 15.53 0.94 16.65
CA LEU A 6 15.88 -0.27 15.90
C LEU A 6 14.66 -0.95 15.29
N ILE A 7 13.52 -1.01 15.99
CA ILE A 7 12.29 -1.61 15.43
C ILE A 7 11.70 -0.74 14.32
N VAL A 8 11.63 0.58 14.52
CA VAL A 8 11.16 1.51 13.46
C VAL A 8 12.08 1.44 12.24
N TYR A 9 13.40 1.43 12.47
CA TYR A 9 14.38 1.28 11.40
C TYR A 9 14.31 -0.10 10.74
N ALA A 10 14.01 -1.17 11.49
CA ALA A 10 13.83 -2.51 10.95
C ALA A 10 12.59 -2.56 10.05
N VAL A 11 11.43 -2.04 10.50
CA VAL A 11 10.21 -1.97 9.68
C VAL A 11 10.46 -1.16 8.41
N TRP A 12 11.15 -0.02 8.52
CA TRP A 12 11.48 0.82 7.37
C TRP A 12 12.54 0.20 6.45
N LYS A 13 13.48 -0.56 7.01
CA LYS A 13 14.48 -1.33 6.26
C LYS A 13 13.83 -2.46 5.49
N GLU A 14 12.87 -3.18 6.08
CA GLU A 14 12.12 -4.23 5.37
C GLU A 14 11.27 -3.62 4.24
N LEU A 15 10.64 -2.47 4.47
CA LEU A 15 9.96 -1.68 3.43
C LEU A 15 10.89 -1.31 2.26
N ILE A 16 12.11 -0.85 2.56
CA ILE A 16 13.12 -0.52 1.55
C ILE A 16 13.68 -1.78 0.88
N ALA A 17 13.84 -2.89 1.61
CA ALA A 17 14.31 -4.16 1.09
C ALA A 17 13.32 -4.74 0.08
N VAL A 18 12.02 -4.70 0.40
CA VAL A 18 10.92 -5.03 -0.51
C VAL A 18 11.04 -4.19 -1.80
N ALA A 19 11.20 -2.87 -1.70
CA ALA A 19 11.39 -2.02 -2.88
C ALA A 19 12.68 -2.37 -3.68
N ALA A 20 13.77 -2.75 -3.00
CA ALA A 20 15.02 -3.15 -3.64
C ALA A 20 14.92 -4.52 -4.34
N ASP A 21 14.16 -5.46 -3.77
CA ASP A 21 13.91 -6.77 -4.37
C ASP A 21 13.07 -6.66 -5.65
N CYS A 22 12.12 -5.72 -5.70
CA CYS A 22 11.41 -5.38 -6.94
C CYS A 22 12.37 -5.00 -8.08
N SER A 23 13.40 -4.20 -7.80
CA SER A 23 14.41 -3.83 -8.80
C SER A 23 15.26 -5.02 -9.26
N ARG A 24 15.57 -5.95 -8.36
CA ARG A 24 16.34 -7.16 -8.67
C ARG A 24 15.54 -8.15 -9.50
N GLU A 25 14.27 -8.32 -9.20
CA GLU A 25 13.39 -9.25 -9.91
C GLU A 25 12.99 -8.73 -11.29
N ALA A 26 12.74 -7.42 -11.44
CA ALA A 26 12.55 -6.81 -12.75
C ALA A 26 13.75 -7.01 -13.68
N CYS A 27 14.97 -7.11 -13.11
CA CYS A 27 16.20 -7.35 -13.86
C CYS A 27 16.33 -8.80 -14.36
N LYS A 28 15.59 -9.74 -13.76
CA LYS A 28 15.53 -11.16 -14.19
C LYS A 28 14.49 -11.41 -15.29
N ALA A 29 13.70 -10.41 -15.66
CA ALA A 29 12.75 -10.55 -16.77
C ALA A 29 13.51 -11.03 -18.02
N ASP A 30 12.97 -12.04 -18.72
CA ASP A 30 13.61 -12.65 -19.87
C ASP A 30 13.61 -11.67 -21.06
N VAL A 31 14.70 -10.91 -21.20
CA VAL A 31 14.87 -9.89 -22.23
C VAL A 31 15.61 -10.50 -23.42
N LYS A 32 14.85 -10.99 -24.40
CA LYS A 32 15.42 -11.55 -25.64
C LYS A 32 15.86 -10.43 -26.58
N PRO A 33 17.12 -10.44 -27.07
CA PRO A 33 17.55 -9.50 -28.11
C PRO A 33 16.84 -9.85 -29.41
N ARG A 34 16.15 -8.88 -30.01
CA ARG A 34 15.57 -9.08 -31.34
C ARG A 34 16.66 -8.84 -32.38
N GLU A 35 16.90 -9.83 -33.24
CA GLU A 35 17.78 -9.66 -34.40
C GLU A 35 17.06 -8.85 -35.47
N ILE A 36 17.73 -7.82 -35.97
CA ILE A 36 17.26 -7.04 -37.12
C ILE A 36 18.37 -7.11 -38.17
N GLU A 37 17.99 -7.44 -39.40
CA GLU A 37 18.91 -7.46 -40.54
C GLU A 37 18.92 -6.07 -41.20
N ILE A 38 20.07 -5.40 -41.15
CA ILE A 38 20.27 -4.10 -41.78
C ILE A 38 21.46 -4.23 -42.73
N LEU A 39 21.27 -3.93 -44.01
CA LEU A 39 22.33 -4.00 -45.03
C LEU A 39 23.07 -5.35 -45.04
N SER A 40 22.32 -6.47 -45.00
CA SER A 40 22.87 -7.84 -44.98
C SER A 40 23.69 -8.21 -43.73
N GLN A 41 23.79 -7.32 -42.73
CA GLN A 41 24.40 -7.63 -41.44
C GLN A 41 23.32 -7.87 -40.39
N ARG A 42 23.45 -8.99 -39.66
CA ARG A 42 22.63 -9.27 -38.47
C ARG A 42 23.24 -8.56 -37.28
N VAL A 43 22.55 -7.54 -36.78
CA VAL A 43 22.96 -6.85 -35.56
C VAL A 43 21.95 -7.20 -34.47
N ALA A 44 22.41 -7.96 -33.47
CA ALA A 44 21.61 -8.30 -32.29
C ALA A 44 21.77 -7.20 -31.23
N GLY A 45 20.69 -6.85 -30.53
CA GLY A 45 20.76 -6.11 -29.26
C GLY A 45 20.49 -4.61 -29.30
N ILE A 46 20.15 -4.01 -30.46
CA ILE A 46 19.78 -2.58 -30.54
C ILE A 46 18.47 -2.29 -29.79
N HIS A 47 17.50 -3.21 -29.86
CA HIS A 47 16.22 -3.09 -29.17
C HIS A 47 15.94 -4.32 -28.32
N ARG A 48 15.50 -4.08 -27.08
CA ARG A 48 15.10 -5.10 -26.10
C ARG A 48 13.58 -5.13 -26.03
N SER A 49 12.97 -6.26 -26.35
CA SER A 49 11.52 -6.45 -26.19
C SER A 49 11.23 -7.24 -24.94
N LEU A 50 10.47 -6.67 -24.02
CA LEU A 50 9.88 -7.40 -22.90
C LEU A 50 8.84 -8.38 -23.45
N GLN A 51 9.03 -9.68 -23.22
CA GLN A 51 7.97 -10.65 -23.47
C GLN A 51 7.05 -10.68 -22.24
N TRP A 52 5.78 -10.35 -22.46
CA TRP A 52 4.76 -10.46 -21.43
C TRP A 52 4.46 -11.93 -21.14
N ASN A 53 5.17 -12.50 -20.17
CA ASN A 53 4.89 -13.82 -19.63
C ASN A 53 3.89 -13.70 -18.46
N ALA A 54 3.01 -14.68 -18.31
CA ALA A 54 2.03 -14.73 -17.22
C ALA A 54 2.71 -14.66 -15.84
N GLU A 55 3.87 -15.30 -15.69
CA GLU A 55 4.68 -15.27 -14.47
C GLU A 55 5.13 -13.84 -14.11
N LEU A 56 5.68 -13.11 -15.09
CA LEU A 56 6.10 -11.72 -14.91
C LEU A 56 4.93 -10.80 -14.56
N VAL A 57 3.76 -11.02 -15.17
CA VAL A 57 2.54 -10.25 -14.87
C VAL A 57 2.06 -10.53 -13.45
N MET A 58 1.97 -11.79 -13.03
CA MET A 58 1.55 -12.15 -11.67
C MET A 58 2.48 -11.57 -10.62
N GLN A 59 3.79 -11.65 -10.85
CA GLN A 59 4.81 -11.07 -9.98
C GLN A 59 4.64 -9.56 -9.87
N THR A 60 4.50 -8.85 -11.00
CA THR A 60 4.29 -7.40 -11.02
C THR A 60 3.02 -7.00 -10.28
N LEU A 61 1.91 -7.73 -10.45
CA LEU A 61 0.66 -7.46 -9.73
C LEU A 61 0.79 -7.70 -8.22
N ALA A 62 1.46 -8.77 -7.80
CA ALA A 62 1.74 -9.04 -6.40
C ALA A 62 2.59 -7.93 -5.76
N TRP A 63 3.60 -7.42 -6.48
CA TRP A 63 4.42 -6.30 -6.05
C TRP A 63 3.62 -5.00 -5.88
N ILE A 64 2.76 -4.66 -6.85
CA ILE A 64 1.89 -3.48 -6.78
C ILE A 64 0.95 -3.58 -5.58
N PHE A 65 0.33 -4.75 -5.38
CA PHE A 65 -0.55 -4.98 -4.24
C PHE A 65 0.20 -4.91 -2.92
N GLY A 66 1.41 -5.49 -2.83
CA GLY A 66 2.27 -5.41 -1.66
C GLY A 66 2.65 -3.97 -1.31
N PHE A 67 3.01 -3.16 -2.31
CA PHE A 67 3.29 -1.73 -2.10
C PHE A 67 2.06 -0.98 -1.60
N LEU A 68 0.89 -1.24 -2.18
CA LEU A 68 -0.37 -0.65 -1.75
C LEU A 68 -0.69 -1.05 -0.30
N TRP A 69 -0.54 -2.33 0.05
CA TRP A 69 -0.76 -2.83 1.40
C TRP A 69 0.20 -2.18 2.41
N LEU A 70 1.48 -2.10 2.08
CA LEU A 70 2.49 -1.42 2.91
C LEU A 70 2.18 0.06 3.11
N SER A 71 1.68 0.75 2.08
CA SER A 71 1.25 2.15 2.20
C SER A 71 0.06 2.33 3.15
N GLU A 72 -0.83 1.35 3.21
CA GLU A 72 -1.93 1.33 4.17
C GLU A 72 -1.44 1.06 5.59
N ILE A 73 -0.45 0.20 5.77
CA ILE A 73 0.19 -0.02 7.08
C ILE A 73 0.76 1.29 7.61
N VAL A 74 1.52 2.03 6.80
CA VAL A 74 2.06 3.34 7.21
C VAL A 74 0.95 4.32 7.57
N THR A 75 -0.19 4.27 6.87
CA THR A 75 -1.36 5.10 7.19
C THR A 75 -1.99 4.71 8.53
N ALA A 76 -2.15 3.41 8.79
CA ALA A 76 -2.65 2.89 10.05
C ALA A 76 -1.74 3.28 11.24
N PHE A 77 -0.42 3.16 11.06
CA PHE A 77 0.57 3.60 12.05
C PHE A 77 0.42 5.08 12.38
N ARG A 78 0.30 5.95 11.37
CA ARG A 78 0.12 7.39 11.59
C ARG A 78 -1.12 7.69 12.43
N SER A 79 -2.26 7.07 12.10
CA SER A 79 -3.51 7.24 12.84
C SER A 79 -3.39 6.75 14.28
N PHE A 80 -2.84 5.56 14.51
CA PHE A 80 -2.65 5.01 15.85
C PHE A 80 -1.71 5.87 16.70
N VAL A 81 -0.55 6.28 16.16
CA VAL A 81 0.43 7.07 16.90
C VAL A 81 -0.15 8.41 17.30
N LEU A 82 -0.92 9.06 16.41
CA LEU A 82 -1.60 10.31 16.74
C LEU A 82 -2.60 10.12 17.88
N SER A 83 -3.40 9.05 17.84
CA SER A 83 -4.33 8.69 18.91
C SER A 83 -3.58 8.41 20.23
N LYS A 84 -2.47 7.66 20.19
CA LYS A 84 -1.67 7.33 21.38
C LYS A 84 -1.07 8.57 22.01
N VAL A 85 -0.46 9.44 21.20
CA VAL A 85 0.10 10.72 21.68
C VAL A 85 -1.00 11.59 22.30
N ALA A 86 -2.19 11.65 21.71
CA ALA A 86 -3.31 12.43 22.24
C ALA A 86 -3.80 11.88 23.60
N VAL A 87 -3.99 10.56 23.71
CA VAL A 87 -4.39 9.88 24.95
C VAL A 87 -3.34 10.10 26.04
N THR A 88 -2.06 9.87 25.74
CA THR A 88 -0.95 10.12 26.67
C THR A 88 -0.90 11.59 27.09
N TRP A 89 -1.06 12.56 26.17
CA TRP A 89 -1.00 13.97 26.53
C TRP A 89 -2.18 14.41 27.43
N TYR A 90 -3.38 13.88 27.19
CA TYR A 90 -4.60 14.25 27.91
C TYR A 90 -4.70 13.58 29.28
N PHE A 91 -4.42 12.28 29.37
CA PHE A 91 -4.65 11.48 30.59
C PHE A 91 -3.44 11.39 31.54
N GLU A 92 -2.23 11.73 31.10
CA GLU A 92 -1.03 11.61 31.93
C GLU A 92 -0.93 12.77 32.96
N PRO A 93 -0.69 12.47 34.26
CA PRO A 93 -0.53 13.49 35.29
C PRO A 93 0.59 14.49 34.95
N THR A 94 0.41 15.77 35.27
CA THR A 94 1.37 16.85 34.97
C THR A 94 2.79 16.57 35.48
N SER A 95 2.94 15.81 36.57
CA SER A 95 4.23 15.39 37.11
C SER A 95 5.01 14.42 36.21
N GLN A 96 4.32 13.70 35.31
CA GLN A 96 4.90 12.70 34.41
C GLN A 96 5.06 13.20 32.97
N LYS A 97 4.54 14.38 32.63
CA LYS A 97 4.61 14.92 31.26
C LYS A 97 6.04 15.13 30.73
N HIS A 98 7.03 15.27 31.63
CA HIS A 98 8.45 15.38 31.27
C HIS A 98 9.16 14.03 31.02
N ARG A 99 8.52 12.88 31.30
CA ARG A 99 9.12 11.55 31.12
C ARG A 99 9.19 11.15 29.64
N CYS A 100 8.19 11.52 28.85
CA CYS A 100 8.14 11.23 27.42
C CYS A 100 8.83 12.33 26.60
N ARG A 101 10.17 12.27 26.51
CA ARG A 101 10.95 13.22 25.68
C ARG A 101 10.61 13.14 24.18
N LEU A 102 10.11 11.99 23.71
CA LEU A 102 9.76 11.75 22.29
C LEU A 102 8.47 10.90 22.19
N PRO A 103 7.27 11.50 22.42
CA PRO A 103 6.01 10.76 22.51
C PRO A 103 5.61 10.06 21.20
N ILE A 104 6.04 10.61 20.06
CA ILE A 104 5.83 10.00 18.74
C ILE A 104 6.60 8.68 18.63
N LEU A 105 7.86 8.65 19.07
CA LEU A 105 8.69 7.44 19.01
C LEU A 105 8.15 6.35 19.93
N ASP A 106 7.71 6.73 21.12
CA ASP A 106 7.08 5.83 22.08
C ASP A 106 5.78 5.21 21.53
N GLY A 107 4.94 6.04 20.91
CA GLY A 107 3.74 5.59 20.21
C GLY A 107 4.06 4.63 19.07
N THR A 108 5.05 4.93 18.22
CA THR A 108 5.46 4.02 17.13
C THR A 108 6.04 2.71 17.66
N TYR A 109 6.79 2.73 18.76
CA TYR A 109 7.31 1.51 19.37
C TYR A 109 6.17 0.63 19.88
N THR A 110 5.24 1.21 20.62
CA THR A 110 4.06 0.50 21.15
C THR A 110 3.22 -0.08 20.02
N ALA A 111 3.00 0.71 18.95
CA ALA A 111 2.31 0.25 17.74
C ALA A 111 3.01 -0.96 17.11
N ALA A 112 4.33 -0.91 16.94
CA ALA A 112 5.10 -1.95 16.28
C ALA A 112 5.28 -3.21 17.15
N ALA A 113 5.42 -3.06 18.47
CA ALA A 113 5.68 -4.18 19.38
C ALA A 113 4.39 -4.93 19.78
N TYR A 114 3.26 -4.22 19.95
CA TYR A 114 2.04 -4.79 20.53
C TYR A 114 0.84 -4.81 19.59
N HIS A 115 0.72 -3.84 18.68
CA HIS A 115 -0.49 -3.69 17.85
C HIS A 115 -0.25 -3.85 16.34
N LEU A 116 0.95 -4.28 15.94
CA LEU A 116 1.32 -4.41 14.52
C LEU A 116 0.39 -5.36 13.78
N GLY A 117 -0.03 -6.47 14.40
CA GLY A 117 -0.94 -7.43 13.79
C GLY A 117 -2.31 -6.82 13.45
N SER A 118 -2.90 -6.08 14.40
CA SER A 118 -4.19 -5.40 14.20
C SER A 118 -4.08 -4.29 13.15
N LEU A 119 -2.98 -3.53 13.16
CA LEU A 119 -2.70 -2.49 12.16
C LEU A 119 -2.53 -3.11 10.76
N ALA A 120 -1.78 -4.22 10.65
CA ALA A 120 -1.55 -4.93 9.40
C ALA A 120 -2.84 -5.53 8.83
N LEU A 121 -3.70 -6.10 9.68
CA LEU A 121 -5.01 -6.62 9.27
C LEU A 121 -5.95 -5.52 8.79
N GLY A 122 -6.05 -4.40 9.53
CA GLY A 122 -6.85 -3.25 9.10
C GLY A 122 -6.35 -2.67 7.78
N ALA A 123 -5.03 -2.55 7.62
CA ALA A 123 -4.40 -2.12 6.38
C ALA A 123 -4.66 -3.10 5.22
N PHE A 124 -4.71 -4.40 5.47
CA PHE A 124 -5.01 -5.41 4.44
C PHE A 124 -6.42 -5.25 3.90
N VAL A 125 -7.42 -5.08 4.77
CA VAL A 125 -8.80 -4.84 4.35
C VAL A 125 -8.91 -3.57 3.52
N MET A 126 -8.26 -2.49 3.97
CA MET A 126 -8.21 -1.23 3.23
C MET A 126 -7.53 -1.36 1.86
N ALA A 127 -6.46 -2.14 1.79
CA ALA A 127 -5.72 -2.40 0.57
C ALA A 127 -6.57 -3.16 -0.46
N CYS A 128 -7.30 -4.19 -0.03
CA CYS A 128 -8.25 -4.92 -0.86
C CYS A 128 -9.34 -3.99 -1.43
N LEU A 129 -9.98 -3.18 -0.58
CA LEU A 129 -11.05 -2.26 -1.02
C LEU A 129 -10.54 -1.24 -2.04
N ARG A 130 -9.36 -0.66 -1.83
CA ARG A 130 -8.74 0.26 -2.81
C ARG A 130 -8.38 -0.43 -4.11
N THR A 131 -7.87 -1.65 -4.05
CA THR A 131 -7.53 -2.43 -5.24
C THR A 131 -8.77 -2.69 -6.09
N VAL A 132 -9.88 -3.08 -5.46
CA VAL A 132 -11.17 -3.28 -6.14
C VAL A 132 -11.68 -1.97 -6.75
N HIS A 133 -11.57 -0.85 -6.03
CA HIS A 133 -11.95 0.47 -6.56
C HIS A 133 -11.12 0.85 -7.80
N TRP A 134 -9.80 0.68 -7.76
CA TRP A 134 -8.93 1.00 -8.89
C TRP A 134 -9.21 0.14 -10.12
N LEU A 135 -9.53 -1.14 -9.92
CA LEU A 135 -9.95 -2.03 -11.00
C LEU A 135 -11.24 -1.54 -11.66
N PHE A 136 -12.26 -1.17 -10.87
CA PHE A 136 -13.51 -0.63 -11.40
C PHE A 136 -13.30 0.69 -12.15
N LEU A 137 -12.47 1.58 -11.61
CA LEU A 137 -12.12 2.84 -12.28
C LEU A 137 -11.43 2.60 -13.63
N ALA A 138 -10.56 1.59 -13.72
CA ALA A 138 -9.91 1.21 -14.97
C ALA A 138 -10.94 0.70 -16.00
N VAL A 139 -11.87 -0.16 -15.57
CA VAL A 139 -12.96 -0.65 -16.43
C VAL A 139 -13.86 0.50 -16.90
N HIS A 140 -14.20 1.43 -16.00
CA HIS A 140 -15.01 2.60 -16.34
C HIS A 140 -14.34 3.49 -17.38
N LYS A 141 -13.01 3.72 -17.27
CA LYS A 141 -12.23 4.46 -18.29
C LYS A 141 -12.25 3.77 -19.64
N LEU A 142 -12.00 2.45 -19.68
CA LEU A 142 -12.01 1.65 -20.91
C LEU A 142 -13.41 1.60 -21.56
N ALA A 143 -14.48 1.60 -20.75
CA ALA A 143 -15.85 1.66 -21.24
C ALA A 143 -16.20 3.04 -21.81
N GLY A 144 -15.63 4.12 -21.26
CA GLY A 144 -15.85 5.49 -21.70
C GLY A 144 -15.26 5.82 -23.07
N GLU A 145 -14.19 5.13 -23.48
CA GLU A 145 -13.53 5.34 -24.79
C GLU A 145 -14.26 4.68 -25.96
N LYS A 146 -15.21 3.76 -25.70
CA LYS A 146 -15.96 3.07 -26.75
C LYS A 146 -17.04 3.98 -27.36
N LYS A 147 -17.12 4.00 -28.70
CA LYS A 147 -18.06 4.81 -29.49
C LYS A 147 -19.54 4.47 -29.19
N ASP A 148 -19.82 3.19 -28.91
CA ASP A 148 -21.14 2.69 -28.53
C ASP A 148 -21.29 2.64 -27.01
N ARG A 149 -21.58 3.81 -26.41
CA ARG A 149 -21.84 3.93 -24.97
C ARG A 149 -23.22 3.38 -24.62
N ASN A 150 -23.27 2.17 -24.08
CA ASN A 150 -24.49 1.64 -23.48
C ASN A 150 -24.78 2.36 -22.14
N ARG A 151 -25.83 3.19 -22.11
CA ARG A 151 -26.20 4.00 -20.92
C ARG A 151 -26.50 3.13 -19.70
N CYS A 152 -27.06 1.93 -19.91
CA CYS A 152 -27.35 0.99 -18.82
C CYS A 152 -26.06 0.52 -18.15
N LEU A 153 -25.04 0.15 -18.94
CA LEU A 153 -23.73 -0.29 -18.44
C LEU A 153 -23.04 0.81 -17.63
N MET A 154 -23.05 2.06 -18.10
CA MET A 154 -22.46 3.19 -17.39
C MET A 154 -23.18 3.48 -16.06
N CYS A 155 -24.51 3.37 -16.03
CA CYS A 155 -25.29 3.51 -14.81
C CYS A 155 -24.92 2.43 -13.79
N CYS A 156 -24.88 1.15 -14.20
CA CYS A 156 -24.49 0.05 -13.32
C CYS A 156 -23.07 0.22 -12.78
N LEU A 157 -22.10 0.54 -13.64
CA LEU A 157 -20.70 0.77 -13.22
C LEU A 157 -20.60 1.92 -12.21
N GLY A 158 -21.31 3.03 -12.43
CA GLY A 158 -21.35 4.15 -11.50
C GLY A 158 -21.96 3.77 -10.14
N CYS A 159 -23.04 2.98 -10.13
CA CYS A 159 -23.64 2.49 -8.89
C CYS A 159 -22.65 1.61 -8.10
N PHE A 160 -21.94 0.70 -8.76
CA PHE A 160 -20.93 -0.14 -8.10
C PHE A 160 -19.75 0.68 -7.57
N GLU A 161 -19.25 1.66 -8.33
CA GLU A 161 -18.19 2.57 -7.90
C GLU A 161 -18.60 3.36 -6.65
N PHE A 162 -19.85 3.84 -6.61
CA PHE A 162 -20.41 4.51 -5.44
C PHE A 162 -20.45 3.58 -4.22
N LEU A 163 -20.95 2.35 -4.38
CA LEU A 163 -21.02 1.36 -3.29
C LEU A 163 -19.63 1.01 -2.74
N ILE A 164 -18.64 0.81 -3.61
CA ILE A 164 -17.26 0.52 -3.21
C ILE A 164 -16.65 1.73 -2.50
N THR A 165 -16.90 2.94 -2.99
CA THR A 165 -16.43 4.18 -2.34
C THR A 165 -17.05 4.31 -0.96
N LEU A 166 -18.36 4.09 -0.83
CA LEU A 166 -19.05 4.11 0.45
C LEU A 166 -18.47 3.07 1.42
N ALA A 167 -18.30 1.82 0.97
CA ALA A 167 -17.69 0.76 1.77
C ALA A 167 -16.27 1.12 2.22
N THR A 168 -15.48 1.72 1.34
CA THR A 168 -14.12 2.18 1.64
C THR A 168 -14.14 3.28 2.71
N GLN A 169 -15.07 4.25 2.62
CA GLN A 169 -15.19 5.29 3.64
C GLN A 169 -15.65 4.73 4.98
N LEU A 170 -16.65 3.83 4.99
CA LEU A 170 -17.07 3.15 6.21
C LEU A 170 -15.92 2.40 6.86
N ALA A 171 -15.17 1.61 6.08
CA ALA A 171 -14.02 0.86 6.58
C ALA A 171 -12.95 1.79 7.19
N ARG A 172 -12.69 2.96 6.58
CA ARG A 172 -11.79 3.98 7.16
C ARG A 172 -12.29 4.52 8.49
N HIS A 173 -13.59 4.80 8.60
CA HIS A 173 -14.15 5.30 9.86
C HIS A 173 -14.08 4.24 10.97
N LEU A 174 -14.45 3.00 10.66
CA LEU A 174 -14.39 1.89 11.61
C LEU A 174 -12.95 1.61 12.08
N THR A 175 -11.99 1.62 11.16
CA THR A 175 -10.57 1.41 11.50
C THR A 175 -10.00 2.58 12.30
N ALA A 176 -10.36 3.82 11.99
CA ALA A 176 -9.95 4.98 12.78
C ALA A 176 -10.47 4.91 14.23
N SER A 177 -11.73 4.55 14.42
CA SER A 177 -12.30 4.32 15.76
C SER A 177 -11.63 3.15 16.49
N ALA A 178 -11.30 2.07 15.78
CA ALA A 178 -10.58 0.95 16.37
C ALA A 178 -9.17 1.35 16.84
N TYR A 179 -8.46 2.21 16.09
CA TYR A 179 -7.13 2.67 16.47
C TYR A 179 -7.15 3.59 17.70
N THR A 180 -8.20 4.39 17.90
CA THR A 180 -8.35 5.16 19.15
C THR A 180 -8.60 4.26 20.35
N GLU A 181 -9.41 3.22 20.22
CA GLU A 181 -9.64 2.25 21.31
C GLU A 181 -8.34 1.49 21.64
N LEU A 182 -7.62 1.02 20.61
CA LEU A 182 -6.33 0.36 20.78
C LEU A 182 -5.26 1.28 21.39
N ALA A 183 -5.38 2.60 21.22
CA ALA A 183 -4.45 3.54 21.84
C ALA A 183 -4.69 3.72 23.34
N ILE A 184 -5.92 3.46 23.81
CA ILE A 184 -6.31 3.53 25.23
C ILE A 184 -5.93 2.25 25.95
N SER A 185 -6.04 1.09 25.29
CA SER A 185 -5.55 -0.19 25.81
C SER A 185 -4.04 -0.19 26.04
#